data_AF-A0A939XDN6-F1
#
_entry.id   AF-A0A939XDN6-F1
#
_cell.length_a   1.000
_cell.length_b   1.000
_cell.length_c   1.000
_cell.angle_alpha   90.00
_cell.angle_beta   90.00
_cell.angle_gamma   90.00
#
_symmetry.space_group_name_H-M   'P 1'
#
loop_
_entity.id
_entity.type
_entity.pdbx_description
1 polymer ?
#
loop_
_entity_poly.entity_id
_entity_poly.type
_entity_poly.pdbx_seq_one_letter_code
_entity_poly.pdbx_strand_id
1 'polypeptide(L)'
;MAITEPLPQWEQDSMEVLITDVIEDPDNPDNPGGDEGIGAVDGGLQSAVSLRPNPSSGVTTVSCAEAITDLTVRDMAGRVVLRKAACGTTATFDTTTLRKGVYLVKVTTVRGTVTKKLVVE
;
A
#
# COMPACT_ATOMS: atom_id res chain seq x y z
N MET A 1 -44.58 17.57 -43.40
CA MET A 1 -43.11 17.48 -43.41
C MET A 1 -42.71 16.73 -42.15
N ALA A 2 -42.29 15.48 -42.31
CA ALA A 2 -41.91 14.59 -41.21
C ALA A 2 -40.53 14.99 -40.68
N ILE A 3 -40.39 15.20 -39.38
CA ILE A 3 -39.10 15.22 -38.71
C ILE A 3 -39.02 13.95 -37.87
N THR A 4 -38.24 13.01 -38.39
CA THR A 4 -37.97 11.70 -37.79
C THR A 4 -36.94 11.90 -36.68
N GLU A 5 -37.21 11.33 -35.50
CA GLU A 5 -36.32 11.34 -34.33
C GLU A 5 -35.10 10.42 -34.57
N PRO A 6 -33.86 10.85 -34.27
CA PRO A 6 -32.73 9.92 -34.23
C PRO A 6 -32.63 9.23 -32.85
N LEU A 7 -32.51 7.91 -32.89
CA LEU A 7 -32.43 6.95 -31.78
C LEU A 7 -31.19 7.16 -30.86
N PRO A 8 -31.24 6.76 -29.58
CA PRO A 8 -30.15 6.93 -28.62
C PRO A 8 -28.96 5.99 -28.86
N GLN A 9 -27.76 6.52 -28.59
CA GLN A 9 -26.43 6.07 -29.04
C GLN A 9 -25.89 4.77 -28.40
N TRP A 10 -26.71 3.97 -27.71
CA TRP A 10 -26.26 2.74 -27.04
C TRP A 10 -26.55 1.45 -27.83
N GLU A 11 -26.97 1.57 -29.09
CA GLU A 11 -27.35 0.47 -29.97
C GLU A 11 -26.44 0.36 -31.21
N GLN A 12 -25.11 0.44 -31.03
CA GLN A 12 -24.17 0.00 -32.07
C GLN A 12 -23.08 -0.91 -31.50
N ASP A 13 -23.35 -2.20 -31.68
CA ASP A 13 -22.43 -3.22 -32.18
C ASP A 13 -21.49 -3.92 -31.18
N SER A 14 -22.01 -5.03 -30.65
CA SER A 14 -21.24 -6.26 -30.50
C SER A 14 -21.00 -6.88 -31.88
N MET A 15 -19.75 -7.09 -32.32
CA MET A 15 -19.19 -8.42 -32.61
C MET A 15 -17.75 -8.36 -33.15
N GLU A 16 -16.88 -9.15 -32.48
CA GLU A 16 -15.63 -9.83 -32.89
C GLU A 16 -14.90 -9.44 -34.19
N VAL A 17 -13.58 -9.24 -34.11
CA VAL A 17 -12.56 -10.06 -34.84
C VAL A 17 -11.22 -10.08 -34.07
N LEU A 18 -10.63 -11.28 -33.98
CA LEU A 18 -9.32 -11.62 -33.40
C LEU A 18 -8.10 -11.04 -34.15
N ILE A 19 -7.13 -10.56 -33.37
CA ILE A 19 -5.64 -10.59 -33.51
C ILE A 19 -5.03 -10.31 -34.90
N THR A 20 -4.23 -9.24 -35.01
CA THR A 20 -2.86 -9.35 -35.56
C THR A 20 -1.98 -8.16 -35.16
N ASP A 21 -0.76 -8.50 -34.77
CA ASP A 21 0.47 -7.71 -34.76
C ASP A 21 0.60 -6.45 -33.89
N VAL A 22 1.21 -6.68 -32.73
CA VAL A 22 2.10 -5.75 -32.03
C VAL A 22 3.13 -5.19 -33.01
N ILE A 23 2.96 -3.92 -33.37
CA ILE A 23 4.06 -3.01 -33.66
C ILE A 23 3.67 -1.69 -33.00
N GLU A 24 4.10 -1.50 -31.75
CA GLU A 24 3.94 -0.23 -31.04
C GLU A 24 4.71 0.86 -31.80
N ASP A 25 4.00 1.88 -32.27
CA ASP A 25 4.57 3.06 -32.89
C ASP A 25 5.24 3.92 -31.78
N PRO A 26 6.57 4.13 -31.82
CA PRO A 26 7.30 4.82 -30.75
C PRO A 26 6.99 6.33 -30.68
N ASP A 27 6.20 6.88 -31.61
CA ASP A 27 5.85 8.31 -31.66
C ASP A 27 4.34 8.53 -31.42
N ASN A 28 3.68 7.70 -30.60
CA ASN A 28 2.32 8.00 -30.13
C ASN A 28 2.37 8.98 -28.93
N PRO A 29 2.04 10.28 -29.11
CA PRO A 29 2.04 11.27 -28.03
C PRO A 29 0.92 11.03 -26.99
N ASP A 30 0.04 10.06 -27.24
CA ASP A 30 -1.09 9.68 -26.37
C ASP A 30 -0.80 8.45 -25.50
N ASN A 31 0.47 8.01 -25.41
CA ASN A 31 0.87 7.07 -24.37
C ASN A 31 1.36 7.86 -23.15
N PRO A 32 0.56 8.04 -22.08
CA PRO A 32 1.10 8.39 -20.78
C PRO A 32 1.83 7.17 -20.23
N GLY A 33 2.95 6.81 -20.85
CA GLY A 33 3.97 5.96 -20.30
C GLY A 33 4.64 6.70 -19.15
N GLY A 34 3.91 6.82 -18.05
CA GLY A 34 4.40 7.26 -16.75
C GLY A 34 4.23 6.10 -15.80
N ASP A 35 5.30 5.33 -15.64
CA ASP A 35 5.65 4.57 -14.46
C ASP A 35 4.88 4.92 -13.16
N GLU A 36 3.73 4.32 -12.90
CA GLU A 36 3.24 4.22 -11.51
C GLU A 36 3.93 3.06 -10.76
N GLY A 37 5.21 2.85 -11.08
CA GLY A 37 6.20 2.23 -10.22
C GLY A 37 6.67 3.22 -9.17
N ILE A 38 5.76 3.95 -8.51
CA ILE A 38 6.13 4.79 -7.36
C ILE A 38 6.22 3.90 -6.12
N GLY A 39 7.26 3.06 -6.12
CA GLY A 39 7.88 2.64 -4.88
C GLY A 39 8.35 3.91 -4.18
N ALA A 40 7.52 4.43 -3.27
CA ALA A 40 7.87 5.57 -2.44
C ALA A 40 9.19 5.25 -1.74
N VAL A 41 10.28 5.78 -2.30
CA VAL A 41 11.61 5.82 -1.71
C VAL A 41 11.60 6.84 -0.58
N ASP A 42 10.77 6.59 0.44
CA ASP A 42 10.82 7.35 1.67
C ASP A 42 11.93 6.76 2.55
N GLY A 43 13.19 7.08 2.21
CA GLY A 43 14.36 6.73 3.01
C GLY A 43 14.50 7.57 4.29
N GLY A 44 13.83 8.73 4.35
CA GLY A 44 13.90 9.66 5.47
C GLY A 44 13.04 9.21 6.67
N LEU A 45 11.80 8.81 6.41
CA LEU A 45 10.84 8.37 7.41
C LEU A 45 11.17 6.96 7.94
N GLN A 46 11.76 6.10 7.10
CA GLN A 46 12.27 4.78 7.53
C GLN A 46 13.27 4.86 8.67
N SER A 47 14.09 5.91 8.71
CA SER A 47 15.06 6.19 9.78
C SER A 47 14.39 6.82 11.01
N ALA A 48 13.28 7.53 10.81
CA ALA A 48 12.51 8.13 11.90
C ALA A 48 11.75 7.09 12.75
N VAL A 49 11.45 5.92 12.18
CA VAL A 49 10.78 4.81 12.89
C VAL A 49 11.80 3.80 13.41
N SER A 50 11.89 3.71 14.74
CA SER A 50 12.69 2.75 15.49
C SER A 50 11.79 1.70 16.14
N LEU A 51 12.18 0.43 16.01
CA LEU A 51 11.47 -0.71 16.61
C LEU A 51 12.42 -1.40 17.60
N ARG A 52 12.05 -1.44 18.89
CA ARG A 52 12.88 -2.05 19.94
C ARG A 52 12.02 -2.82 20.94
N PRO A 53 12.46 -4.01 21.41
CA PRO A 53 13.52 -4.86 20.85
C PRO A 53 13.08 -5.54 19.53
N ASN A 54 14.04 -5.80 18.65
CA ASN A 54 13.85 -6.63 17.44
C ASN A 54 15.12 -7.50 17.28
N PRO A 55 15.07 -8.82 17.54
CA PRO A 55 13.89 -9.67 17.73
C PRO A 55 13.13 -9.38 19.02
N SER A 56 11.82 -9.59 19.02
CA SER A 56 10.96 -9.32 20.18
C SER A 56 10.51 -10.63 20.85
N SER A 57 10.71 -10.73 22.17
CA SER A 57 10.26 -11.87 22.98
C SER A 57 8.90 -11.64 23.65
N GLY A 58 8.20 -10.54 23.37
CA GLY A 58 6.84 -10.37 23.90
C GLY A 58 6.26 -8.96 23.91
N VAL A 59 7.06 -7.92 24.14
CA VAL A 59 6.58 -6.53 24.13
C VAL A 59 7.47 -5.75 23.19
N THR A 60 6.87 -5.13 22.18
CA THR A 60 7.57 -4.30 21.21
C THR A 60 7.15 -2.86 21.36
N THR A 61 8.15 -1.98 21.41
CA THR A 61 7.94 -0.54 21.42
C THR A 61 8.39 0.03 20.08
N VAL A 62 7.49 0.81 19.48
CA VAL A 62 7.73 1.56 18.25
C VAL A 62 7.81 3.01 18.62
N SER A 63 8.97 3.61 18.39
CA SER A 63 9.18 5.04 18.57
C SER A 63 9.36 5.68 17.20
N CYS A 64 8.64 6.77 16.98
CA CYS A 64 8.71 7.57 15.79
C CYS A 64 9.06 9.02 16.16
N ALA A 65 9.81 9.70 15.32
CA ALA A 65 10.07 11.14 15.49
C ALA A 65 8.80 11.99 15.36
N GLU A 66 7.74 11.43 14.77
CA GLU A 66 6.51 12.11 14.44
C GLU A 66 5.27 11.37 14.97
N ALA A 67 4.15 12.07 15.07
CA ALA A 67 2.88 11.51 15.49
C ALA A 67 2.41 10.40 14.52
N ILE A 68 2.27 9.20 15.07
CA ILE A 68 1.74 8.01 14.44
C ILE A 68 0.22 8.16 14.35
N THR A 69 -0.28 8.29 13.14
CA THR A 69 -1.71 8.36 12.83
C THR A 69 -2.33 6.97 12.78
N ASP A 70 -1.62 5.98 12.25
CA ASP A 70 -2.08 4.58 12.17
C ASP A 70 -0.90 3.61 12.24
N LEU A 71 -0.93 2.67 13.18
CA LEU A 71 0.00 1.56 13.27
C LEU A 71 -0.75 0.27 13.00
N THR A 72 -0.32 -0.47 11.99
CA THR A 72 -0.92 -1.73 11.57
C THR A 72 0.17 -2.80 11.47
N VAL A 73 0.07 -3.86 12.27
CA VAL A 73 0.92 -5.04 12.20
C VAL A 73 0.21 -6.11 11.38
N ARG A 74 0.92 -6.66 10.39
CA ARG A 74 0.43 -7.72 9.49
C ARG A 74 1.33 -8.92 9.53
N ASP A 75 0.75 -10.09 9.39
CA ASP A 75 1.46 -11.34 9.18
C ASP A 75 1.91 -11.49 7.70
N MET A 76 2.77 -12.47 7.39
CA MET A 76 3.17 -12.77 6.01
C MET A 76 1.99 -13.13 5.09
N ALA A 77 0.88 -13.62 5.66
CA ALA A 77 -0.38 -13.83 4.94
C ALA A 77 -1.18 -12.53 4.67
N GLY A 78 -0.67 -11.36 5.05
CA GLY A 78 -1.33 -10.06 4.87
C GLY A 78 -2.45 -9.77 5.87
N ARG A 79 -2.76 -10.72 6.77
CA ARG A 79 -3.76 -10.56 7.84
C ARG A 79 -3.28 -9.53 8.86
N VAL A 80 -4.14 -8.56 9.19
CA VAL A 80 -3.89 -7.58 10.25
C VAL A 80 -4.04 -8.28 11.60
N VAL A 81 -2.92 -8.42 12.31
CA VAL A 81 -2.90 -9.04 13.64
C VAL A 81 -3.07 -8.02 14.75
N LEU A 82 -2.65 -6.78 14.50
CA LEU A 82 -2.80 -5.67 15.45
C LEU A 82 -2.95 -4.37 14.68
N ARG A 83 -3.83 -3.49 15.15
CA ARG A 83 -3.97 -2.14 14.62
C ARG A 83 -4.23 -1.17 15.76
N LYS A 84 -3.53 -0.04 15.76
CA LYS A 84 -3.70 1.06 16.69
C LYS A 84 -3.67 2.38 15.94
N ALA A 85 -4.74 3.15 16.03
CA ALA A 85 -4.78 4.51 15.50
C ALA A 85 -4.30 5.52 16.56
N ALA A 86 -3.72 6.63 16.12
CA ALA A 86 -3.39 7.80 16.92
C ALA A 86 -2.61 7.49 18.22
N CYS A 87 -1.39 6.96 18.09
CA CYS A 87 -0.55 6.57 19.24
C CYS A 87 0.43 7.66 19.70
N GLY A 88 0.31 8.90 19.19
CA GLY A 88 1.33 9.93 19.41
C GLY A 88 2.68 9.50 18.81
N THR A 89 3.80 9.78 19.45
CA THR A 89 5.14 9.45 18.93
C THR A 89 5.64 8.07 19.31
N THR A 90 5.01 7.39 20.28
CA THR A 90 5.45 6.08 20.77
C THR A 90 4.27 5.14 20.95
N ALA A 91 4.36 3.96 20.34
CA ALA A 91 3.34 2.93 20.41
C ALA A 91 3.93 1.63 20.97
N THR A 92 3.37 1.15 22.06
CA THR A 92 3.73 -0.15 22.64
C THR A 92 2.64 -1.17 22.35
N PHE A 93 3.04 -2.37 21.99
CA PHE A 93 2.13 -3.49 21.80
C PHE A 93 2.75 -4.82 22.19
N ASP A 94 1.89 -5.72 22.68
CA ASP A 94 2.23 -7.08 23.03
C ASP A 94 2.25 -7.97 21.79
N THR A 95 3.38 -8.64 21.60
CA THR A 95 3.63 -9.69 20.64
C THR A 95 3.61 -11.08 21.29
N THR A 96 3.40 -11.18 22.61
CA THR A 96 3.26 -12.46 23.34
C THR A 96 2.09 -13.32 22.85
N THR A 97 1.04 -12.67 22.35
CA THR A 97 -0.14 -13.34 21.77
C THR A 97 0.07 -13.75 20.32
N LEU A 98 1.15 -13.28 19.68
CA LEU A 98 1.51 -13.60 18.31
C LEU A 98 2.35 -14.87 18.26
N ARG A 99 2.24 -15.62 17.16
CA ARG A 99 3.09 -16.79 16.93
C ARG A 99 4.51 -16.35 16.55
N LYS A 100 5.51 -17.16 16.89
CA LYS A 100 6.89 -16.97 16.44
C LYS A 100 6.95 -16.90 14.92
N GLY A 101 7.59 -15.88 14.36
CA GLY A 101 7.57 -15.61 12.93
C GLY A 101 7.92 -14.18 12.54
N VAL A 102 7.77 -13.89 11.26
CA VAL A 102 8.06 -12.57 10.68
C VAL A 102 6.75 -11.82 10.46
N TYR A 103 6.73 -10.56 10.89
CA TYR A 103 5.60 -9.65 10.77
C TYR A 103 6.04 -8.34 10.09
N LEU A 104 5.08 -7.70 9.43
CA LEU A 104 5.23 -6.41 8.77
C LEU A 104 4.49 -5.36 9.59
N VAL A 105 5.24 -4.47 10.23
CA VAL A 105 4.71 -3.34 11.00
C VAL A 105 4.64 -2.13 10.08
N LYS A 106 3.44 -1.80 9.62
CA LYS A 106 3.14 -0.58 8.87
C LYS A 106 2.81 0.55 9.84
N VAL A 107 3.61 1.61 9.82
CA VAL A 107 3.47 2.82 10.64
C VAL A 107 3.17 3.97 9.69
N THR A 108 2.00 4.55 9.82
CA THR A 108 1.52 5.71 9.09
C THR A 108 1.65 6.92 10.02
N THR A 109 2.29 7.97 9.53
CA THR A 109 2.43 9.27 10.20
C THR A 109 1.84 10.36 9.30
N VAL A 110 1.93 11.61 9.72
CA VAL A 110 1.46 12.74 8.90
C VAL A 110 2.37 13.00 7.69
N ARG A 111 3.66 12.66 7.77
CA ARG A 111 4.60 12.77 6.64
C ARG A 111 4.54 11.63 5.64
N GLY A 112 4.11 10.44 6.05
CA GLY A 112 4.08 9.30 5.14
C GLY A 112 3.86 7.97 5.83
N THR A 113 4.20 6.89 5.14
CA THR A 113 4.03 5.53 5.66
C THR A 113 5.33 4.74 5.58
N VAL A 114 5.69 4.11 6.69
CA VAL A 114 6.87 3.25 6.83
C VAL A 114 6.43 1.83 7.09
N THR A 115 7.05 0.86 6.45
CA THR A 115 6.87 -0.55 6.81
C THR A 115 8.18 -1.10 7.37
N LYS A 116 8.13 -1.65 8.58
CA LYS A 116 9.28 -2.26 9.26
C LYS A 116 9.04 -3.75 9.45
N LYS A 117 10.07 -4.56 9.23
CA LYS A 117 10.04 -5.99 9.54
C LYS A 117 10.27 -6.20 11.04
N LEU A 118 9.37 -6.92 11.68
CA LEU A 118 9.46 -7.37 13.07
C LEU A 118 9.63 -8.89 13.09
N VAL A 119 10.61 -9.38 13.85
CA VAL A 119 10.81 -10.82 14.09
C VAL A 119 10.39 -11.13 15.52
N VAL A 120 9.47 -12.08 15.69
CA VAL A 120 8.98 -12.56 16.99
C VAL A 120 9.58 -13.94 17.24
N GLU A 121 10.22 -14.11 18.40
CA GLU A 121 10.91 -15.34 18.83
C GLU A 121 10.16 -16.21 19.82
#